data_AF-A0A970DXU0-F1
#
_entry.id   AF-A0A970DXU0-F1
#
_cell.length_a   1.000
_cell.length_b   1.000
_cell.length_c   1.000
_cell.angle_alpha   90.00
_cell.angle_beta   90.00
_cell.angle_gamma   90.00
#
_symmetry.space_group_name_H-M   'P 1'
#
loop_
_entity.id
_entity.type
_entity.pdbx_description
1 polymer ?
#
loop_
_entity_poly.entity_id
_entity_poly.type
_entity_poly.pdbx_seq_one_letter_code
_entity_poly.pdbx_strand_id
1 'polypeptide(L)' 'MYNELKEAVLARINELRFEKVHLRPYIESDRIREEVLDKAIDELTWVLSLLSEMEDES' A
#
# COMPACT_ATOMS: atom_id res chain seq x y z
N MET A 1 -5.31 -16.95 10.45
CA MET A 1 -5.73 -16.12 11.62
C MET A 1 -5.72 -14.61 11.33
N TYR A 2 -5.10 -14.15 10.24
CA TYR A 2 -4.96 -12.71 9.93
C TYR A 2 -5.79 -12.24 8.74
N ASN A 3 -6.77 -13.02 8.27
CA ASN A 3 -7.52 -12.73 7.04
C ASN A 3 -8.16 -11.34 7.00
N GLU A 4 -8.87 -10.94 8.06
CA GLU A 4 -9.50 -9.61 8.13
C GLU A 4 -8.47 -8.48 8.06
N LEU A 5 -7.29 -8.67 8.69
CA LEU A 5 -6.20 -7.69 8.65
C LEU A 5 -5.54 -7.65 7.26
N LYS A 6 -5.34 -8.80 6.61
CA LYS A 6 -4.82 -8.87 5.24
C LYS A 6 -5.76 -8.17 4.26
N GLU A 7 -7.06 -8.40 4.38
CA GLU A 7 -8.08 -7.73 3.55
C GLU A 7 -8.07 -6.22 3.77
N ALA A 8 -7.96 -5.75 5.02
CA ALA A 8 -7.86 -4.33 5.34
C ALA A 8 -6.59 -3.69 4.76
N VAL A 9 -5.43 -4.36 4.89
CA VAL A 9 -4.15 -3.88 4.32
C VAL A 9 -4.23 -3.84 2.80
N LEU A 10 -4.77 -4.87 2.16
CA LEU A 10 -4.95 -4.93 0.71
C LEU A 10 -5.88 -3.81 0.20
N ALA A 11 -7.00 -3.59 0.90
CA ALA A 11 -7.93 -2.51 0.57
C ALA A 11 -7.22 -1.15 0.62
N ARG A 12 -6.42 -0.90 1.67
CA ARG A 12 -5.68 0.36 1.80
C ARG A 12 -4.63 0.54 0.70
N ILE A 13 -3.90 -0.51 0.33
CA ILE A 13 -2.95 -0.47 -0.80
C ILE A 13 -3.68 -0.06 -2.09
N ASN A 14 -4.87 -0.63 -2.34
CA ASN A 14 -5.64 -0.32 -3.54
C ASN A 14 -6.15 1.12 -3.57
N GLU A 15 -6.57 1.67 -2.43
CA GLU A 15 -6.92 3.09 -2.30
C GLU A 15 -5.73 3.99 -2.64
N LEU A 16 -4.55 3.71 -2.09
CA LEU A 16 -3.34 4.50 -2.34
C LEU A 16 -2.90 4.42 -3.80
N ARG A 17 -2.99 3.24 -4.43
CA ARG A 17 -2.73 3.08 -5.87
C ARG A 17 -3.72 3.87 -6.71
N PHE A 18 -5.00 3.86 -6.32
CA PHE A 18 -6.01 4.68 -6.98
C PHE A 18 -5.68 6.17 -6.86
N GLU A 19 -5.36 6.66 -5.65
CA GLU A 19 -4.90 8.04 -5.44
C GLU A 19 -3.69 8.39 -6.31
N LYS A 20 -2.71 7.47 -6.42
CA LYS A 20 -1.50 7.65 -7.22
C LYS A 20 -1.80 7.84 -8.71
N VAL A 21 -2.69 7.02 -9.27
CA VAL A 21 -3.10 7.11 -10.70
C VAL A 21 -3.78 8.45 -11.03
N HIS A 22 -4.36 9.13 -10.04
CA HIS A 22 -5.03 10.41 -10.22
C HIS A 22 -4.11 11.63 -10.05
N LEU A 23 -2.84 11.43 -9.72
CA LEU A 23 -1.86 12.51 -9.64
C LEU A 23 -1.53 13.04 -11.04
N ARG A 24 -1.36 14.36 -11.16
CA ARG A 24 -0.94 15.00 -12.41
C ARG A 24 0.58 15.20 -12.38
N PRO A 25 1.35 14.45 -13.19
CA PRO A 25 2.82 14.34 -13.05
C PRO A 25 3.62 15.62 -13.34
N TYR A 26 2.97 16.74 -13.68
CA TYR A 26 3.63 17.99 -14.08
C TYR A 26 3.65 19.05 -12.98
N ILE A 27 3.23 18.71 -11.76
CA ILE A 27 3.24 19.62 -10.60
C ILE A 27 4.19 19.05 -9.55
N GLU A 28 5.13 19.87 -9.05
CA GLU A 28 6.11 19.44 -8.04
C GLU A 28 5.44 18.92 -6.75
N SER A 29 4.28 19.46 -6.38
CA SER A 29 3.47 18.91 -5.28
C SER A 29 2.98 17.50 -5.56
N ASP A 30 2.65 17.20 -6.81
CA ASP A 30 2.15 15.88 -7.22
C ASP A 30 3.32 14.89 -7.27
N ARG A 31 4.54 15.32 -7.59
CA ARG A 31 5.77 14.52 -7.49
C ARG A 31 6.09 14.12 -6.03
N ILE A 32 6.04 15.09 -5.11
CA ILE A 32 6.22 14.81 -3.67
C ILE A 32 5.12 13.87 -3.16
N ARG A 33 3.89 14.09 -3.61
CA ARG A 33 2.75 13.24 -3.24
C ARG A 33 2.90 11.83 -3.79
N GLU A 34 3.44 11.68 -5.00
CA GLU A 34 3.76 10.38 -5.59
C GLU A 34 4.78 9.62 -4.75
N GLU A 35 5.88 10.26 -4.35
CA GLU A 35 6.91 9.64 -3.50
C GLU A 35 6.35 9.20 -2.13
N VAL A 36 5.45 9.98 -1.54
CA VAL A 36 4.79 9.64 -0.27
C VAL A 36 3.86 8.43 -0.46
N LEU A 37 3.08 8.41 -1.55
CA LEU A 37 2.20 7.28 -1.85
C LEU A 37 3.00 6.00 -2.11
N ASP A 38 4.13 6.09 -2.81
CA ASP A 38 5.00 4.95 -3.08
C ASP A 38 5.56 4.34 -1.80
N LYS A 39 6.10 5.16 -0.90
CA LYS A 39 6.58 4.67 0.41
C LYS A 39 5.47 3.99 1.20
N ALA A 40 4.28 4.59 1.25
CA ALA A 40 3.16 4.01 1.97
C ALA A 40 2.69 2.67 1.36
N ILE A 41 2.68 2.57 0.02
CA ILE A 41 2.35 1.32 -0.69
C ILE A 41 3.41 0.24 -0.40
N ASP A 42 4.69 0.60 -0.42
CA ASP A 42 5.80 -0.33 -0.17
C ASP A 42 5.76 -0.88 1.27
N GLU A 43 5.58 0.00 2.26
CA GLU A 43 5.45 -0.39 3.68
C GLU A 43 4.27 -1.34 3.90
N LEU A 44 3.09 -1.01 3.34
CA LEU A 44 1.92 -1.87 3.48
C LEU A 44 2.07 -3.20 2.74
N THR A 45 2.76 -3.21 1.60
CA THR A 45 3.06 -4.44 0.86
C THR A 45 3.99 -5.34 1.67
N TRP A 46 4.96 -4.77 2.37
CA TRP A 46 5.83 -5.51 3.30
C TRP A 46 5.04 -6.06 4.51
N VAL A 47 4.14 -5.28 5.10
CA VAL A 47 3.26 -5.79 6.17
C VAL A 47 2.42 -6.95 5.67
N LEU A 48 1.87 -6.86 4.46
CA LEU A 48 1.08 -7.95 3.87
C LEU A 48 1.91 -9.23 3.65
N SER A 49 3.18 -9.11 3.28
CA SER A 49 4.06 -10.28 3.14
C SER A 49 4.34 -10.95 4.48
N LEU A 50 4.64 -10.17 5.52
CA LEU A 50 4.82 -10.70 6.88
C LEU A 50 3.57 -11.43 7.40
N LEU A 51 2.39 -10.83 7.21
CA LEU A 51 1.12 -11.47 7.60
C LEU A 51 0.88 -12.78 6.85
N SER A 52 1.42 -12.90 5.63
CA SER A 52 1.32 -14.10 4.81
C SER A 52 2.23 -15.19 5.31
N GLU A 53 3.50 -14.87 5.56
CA GLU A 53 4.48 -15.78 6.14
C GLU A 53 4.02 -16.32 7.51
N MET A 54 3.47 -15.46 8.38
CA MET A 54 2.97 -15.87 9.69
C MET A 54 1.76 -16.82 9.63
N GLU A 55 0.96 -16.77 8.55
CA GLU A 55 -0.17 -17.68 8.37
C GLU A 55 0.28 -19.04 7.82
N ASP A 56 1.34 -19.09 7.01
CA ASP A 56 1.91 -20.33 6.49
C ASP A 56 2.71 -21.12 7.55
N GLU A 57 3.18 -20.44 8.61
CA GLU A 57 3.87 -21.04 9.76
C GLU A 57 2.94 -21.56 10.88
N SER A 58 1.63 -21.27 10.80
CA SER A 58 0.61 -21.61 11.81
C SER A 58 -0.20 -22.86 11.46
#